data_AF-C8X323-F1
#
_entry.id   AF-C8X323-F1
#
_cell.length_a   1.000
_cell.length_b   1.000
_cell.length_c   1.000
_cell.angle_alpha   90.00
_cell.angle_beta   90.00
_cell.angle_gamma   90.00
#
_symmetry.space_group_name_H-M   'P 1'
#
loop_
_entity.id
_entity.type
_entity.pdbx_description
1 polymer ?
#
loop_
_entity_poly.entity_id
_entity_poly.type
_entity_poly.pdbx_seq_one_letter_code
_entity_poly.pdbx_strand_id
1 'polypeptide(L)'
;MSIDSARIVCTGCDYETREMYRPFRVRYQTSSGEIVETGRFKGWCYDCAGYSDIEKMHRSKLHHELDSKERRRLEARRRQRELHRGLFAKFRHREEKRHLESEIRWLDKAIAELSALLEIAKRRKSNARCLTCWSERTAPVTFDPETNIAYDFTHECGGHLQIIHDQSGPRFYFRMVTFVLNEEGEFLREEFHD
;
A
#
# COMPACT_ATOMS: atom_id res chain seq x y z
N MET A 1 -14.02 -14.78 2.13
CA MET A 1 -13.03 -14.71 1.03
C MET A 1 -11.79 -15.49 1.48
N SER A 2 -11.38 -16.51 0.73
CA SER A 2 -10.17 -17.32 1.02
C SER A 2 -8.96 -16.53 0.52
N ILE A 3 -7.91 -16.41 1.33
CA ILE A 3 -6.69 -15.70 0.94
C ILE A 3 -5.61 -16.76 0.75
N ASP A 4 -4.92 -16.74 -0.39
CA ASP A 4 -3.82 -17.64 -0.69
C ASP A 4 -2.73 -17.49 0.36
N SER A 5 -2.23 -18.60 0.91
CA SER A 5 -1.06 -18.55 1.78
C SER A 5 0.18 -18.66 0.91
N ALA A 6 1.19 -17.83 1.19
CA ALA A 6 2.49 -17.99 0.58
C ALA A 6 3.53 -18.34 1.64
N ARG A 7 4.53 -19.15 1.27
CA ARG A 7 5.75 -19.36 2.02
C ARG A 7 6.80 -18.40 1.49
N ILE A 8 7.56 -17.79 2.39
CA ILE A 8 8.71 -16.96 2.06
C ILE A 8 9.94 -17.70 2.53
N VAL A 9 10.81 -18.07 1.61
CA VAL A 9 12.04 -18.82 1.88
C VAL A 9 13.26 -18.03 1.46
N CYS A 10 14.42 -18.33 2.01
CA CYS A 10 15.69 -17.81 1.50
C CYS A 10 16.34 -18.82 0.55
N THR A 11 16.94 -18.35 -0.54
CA THR A 11 17.67 -19.20 -1.49
C THR A 11 19.06 -19.64 -0.99
N GLY A 12 19.58 -19.03 0.09
CA GLY A 12 20.94 -19.25 0.59
C GLY A 12 21.06 -19.80 2.01
N CYS A 13 19.95 -19.92 2.76
CA CYS A 13 19.95 -20.50 4.11
C CYS A 13 18.58 -21.14 4.42
N ASP A 14 18.41 -21.67 5.62
CA ASP A 14 17.19 -22.36 6.09
C ASP A 14 16.08 -21.41 6.58
N TYR A 15 16.23 -20.09 6.39
CA TYR A 15 15.17 -19.14 6.72
C TYR A 15 13.88 -19.47 5.94
N GLU A 16 12.79 -19.63 6.68
CA GLU A 16 11.45 -19.83 6.17
C GLU A 16 10.43 -19.13 7.07
N THR A 17 9.43 -18.49 6.45
CA THR A 17 8.24 -18.00 7.14
C THR A 17 7.00 -18.15 6.27
N ARG A 18 5.82 -17.91 6.84
CA ARG A 18 4.55 -17.89 6.11
C ARG A 18 4.01 -16.47 6.06
N GLU A 19 3.61 -16.05 4.87
CA GLU A 19 2.85 -14.83 4.70
C GLU A 19 1.45 -15.03 5.29
N MET A 20 1.20 -14.37 6.42
CA MET A 20 -0.13 -14.27 7.01
C MET A 20 -0.76 -12.94 6.61
N TYR A 21 -1.86 -13.01 5.86
CA TYR A 21 -2.64 -11.81 5.59
C TYR A 21 -3.47 -11.44 6.82
N ARG A 22 -3.01 -10.44 7.58
CA ARG A 22 -3.81 -9.81 8.64
C ARG A 22 -4.48 -8.56 8.08
N PRO A 23 -5.82 -8.44 8.08
CA PRO A 23 -6.48 -7.22 7.66
C PRO A 23 -6.27 -6.14 8.71
N PHE A 24 -5.49 -5.12 8.40
CA PHE A 24 -5.43 -3.90 9.20
C PHE A 24 -5.28 -2.67 8.32
N ARG A 25 -5.58 -1.49 8.88
CA ARG A 25 -5.41 -0.18 8.25
C ARG A 25 -4.36 0.62 9.01
N VAL A 26 -3.73 1.56 8.33
CA VAL A 26 -2.81 2.51 8.94
C VAL A 26 -3.37 3.91 8.72
N ARG A 27 -3.46 4.70 9.78
CA ARG A 27 -3.90 6.10 9.73
C ARG A 27 -2.86 6.99 10.38
N TYR A 28 -2.51 8.06 9.70
CA TYR A 28 -1.74 9.15 10.26
C TYR A 28 -2.70 10.18 10.83
N GLN A 29 -2.45 10.60 12.07
CA GLN A 29 -3.09 11.75 12.70
C GLN A 29 -2.08 12.89 12.74
N THR A 30 -2.36 13.97 12.03
CA THR A 30 -1.48 15.14 12.02
C THR A 30 -1.62 15.94 13.32
N SER A 31 -0.66 16.82 13.59
CA SER A 31 -0.73 17.79 14.67
C SER A 31 -1.95 18.74 14.59
N SER A 32 -2.50 18.97 13.40
CA SER A 32 -3.76 19.72 13.19
C SER A 32 -5.02 18.88 13.43
N GLY A 33 -4.88 17.57 13.70
CA GLY A 33 -5.99 16.64 13.90
C GLY A 33 -6.55 16.03 12.61
N GLU A 34 -5.96 16.32 11.45
CA GLU A 34 -6.34 15.69 10.18
C GLU A 34 -5.95 14.21 10.19
N ILE A 35 -6.78 13.39 9.52
CA ILE A 35 -6.57 11.94 9.43
C ILE A 35 -6.32 11.56 7.99
N VAL A 36 -5.22 10.86 7.75
CA VAL A 36 -4.83 10.38 6.42
C VAL A 36 -4.63 8.86 6.49
N GLU A 37 -5.46 8.11 5.76
CA GLU A 37 -5.34 6.65 5.70
C GLU A 37 -4.28 6.26 4.64
N THR A 38 -3.48 5.24 4.95
CA THR A 38 -2.53 4.64 4.01
C THR A 38 -2.59 3.13 4.04
N GLY A 39 -2.02 2.53 3.00
CA GLY A 39 -1.78 1.10 2.94
C GLY A 39 -0.50 0.70 3.68
N ARG A 40 -0.05 -0.51 3.37
CA ARG A 40 1.20 -1.09 3.85
C ARG A 40 1.99 -1.64 2.67
N PHE A 41 3.28 -1.84 2.89
CA PHE A 41 4.11 -2.67 2.04
C PHE A 41 4.57 -3.90 2.79
N LYS A 42 5.04 -4.88 2.02
CA LYS A 42 5.81 -5.98 2.55
C LYS A 42 7.29 -5.63 2.48
N GLY A 43 8.02 -6.08 3.48
CA GLY A 43 9.43 -5.75 3.65
C GLY A 43 10.13 -6.67 4.63
N TRP A 44 11.41 -6.44 4.82
CA TRP A 44 12.20 -7.03 5.88
C TRP A 44 12.27 -6.07 7.05
N CYS A 45 12.05 -6.57 8.26
CA CYS A 45 12.39 -5.83 9.48
C CYS A 45 13.62 -6.49 10.12
N TYR A 46 14.68 -5.71 10.30
CA TYR A 46 15.94 -6.21 10.88
C TYR A 46 15.81 -6.54 12.36
N ASP A 47 14.95 -5.83 13.10
CA ASP A 47 14.76 -6.10 14.53
C ASP A 47 13.81 -7.28 14.77
N CYS A 48 12.84 -7.51 13.88
CA CYS A 48 12.07 -8.77 13.88
C CYS A 48 12.85 -9.94 13.27
N ALA A 49 13.97 -9.67 12.59
CA ALA A 49 14.71 -10.63 11.77
C ALA A 49 13.79 -11.41 10.80
N GLY A 50 12.89 -10.71 10.12
CA GLY A 50 11.89 -11.39 9.30
C GLY A 50 11.06 -10.53 8.36
N TYR A 51 10.44 -11.22 7.40
CA TYR A 51 9.48 -10.67 6.45
C TYR A 51 8.21 -10.19 7.17
N SER A 52 7.88 -8.92 7.03
CA SER A 52 6.89 -8.20 7.84
C SER A 52 6.11 -7.18 7.03
N ASP A 53 5.00 -6.71 7.58
CA ASP A 53 4.33 -5.50 7.09
C ASP A 53 5.10 -4.25 7.55
N ILE A 54 5.32 -3.31 6.63
CA ILE A 54 6.00 -2.04 6.86
C ILE A 54 5.15 -0.88 6.34
N GLU A 55 5.39 0.32 6.88
CA GLU A 55 4.71 1.54 6.43
C GLU A 55 4.90 1.82 4.94
N LYS A 56 3.83 2.23 4.25
CA LYS A 56 3.87 2.70 2.86
C LYS A 56 4.33 4.16 2.80
N MET A 57 5.60 4.41 3.10
CA MET A 57 6.18 5.77 3.27
C MET A 57 7.35 6.07 2.34
N HIS A 58 7.60 5.22 1.35
CA HIS A 58 8.66 5.43 0.38
C HIS A 58 8.32 6.59 -0.59
N ARG A 59 8.97 7.75 -0.40
CA ARG A 59 8.67 9.00 -1.11
C ARG A 59 8.60 8.86 -2.63
N SER A 60 9.55 8.15 -3.25
CA SER A 60 9.54 7.97 -4.71
C SER A 60 8.37 7.12 -5.19
N LYS A 61 7.94 6.11 -4.42
CA LYS A 61 6.78 5.27 -4.76
C LYS A 61 5.49 6.08 -4.61
N LEU A 62 5.37 6.91 -3.57
CA LEU A 62 4.24 7.82 -3.38
C LEU A 62 4.15 8.86 -4.51
N HIS A 63 5.27 9.48 -4.87
CA HIS A 63 5.33 10.41 -6.02
C HIS A 63 4.92 9.73 -7.33
N HIS A 64 5.47 8.56 -7.62
CA HIS A 64 5.14 7.83 -8.84
C HIS A 64 3.64 7.46 -8.90
N GLU A 65 3.06 7.05 -7.77
CA GLU A 65 1.63 6.74 -7.69
C GLU A 65 0.76 8.00 -7.88
N LEU A 66 1.17 9.12 -7.29
CA LEU A 66 0.51 10.42 -7.48
C LEU A 66 0.52 10.82 -8.96
N ASP A 67 1.68 10.86 -9.60
CA ASP A 67 1.83 11.22 -11.02
C ASP A 67 0.98 10.31 -11.93
N SER A 68 0.97 9.01 -11.63
CA SER A 68 0.16 8.02 -12.36
C SER A 68 -1.34 8.32 -12.25
N LYS A 69 -1.84 8.61 -11.04
CA LYS A 69 -3.25 8.97 -10.83
C LYS A 69 -3.60 10.32 -11.44
N GLU A 70 -2.71 11.30 -11.40
CA GLU A 70 -2.92 12.60 -12.03
C GLU A 70 -3.04 12.49 -13.56
N ARG A 71 -2.18 11.69 -14.20
CA ARG A 71 -2.28 11.38 -15.63
C ARG A 71 -3.63 10.72 -15.95
N ARG A 72 -4.01 9.69 -15.20
CA ARG A 72 -5.29 9.00 -15.39
C ARG A 72 -6.48 9.94 -15.19
N ARG A 73 -6.42 10.87 -14.22
CA ARG A 73 -7.46 11.89 -14.02
C ARG A 73 -7.56 12.82 -15.22
N LEU A 74 -6.43 13.26 -15.77
CA LEU A 74 -6.40 14.13 -16.94
C LEU A 74 -7.04 13.44 -18.16
N GLU A 75 -6.72 12.16 -18.37
CA GLU A 75 -7.31 11.32 -19.42
C GLU A 75 -8.82 11.14 -19.23
N ALA A 76 -9.27 10.79 -18.03
CA ALA A 76 -10.70 10.64 -17.71
C ALA A 76 -11.46 11.96 -17.94
N ARG A 77 -10.90 13.11 -17.52
CA ARG A 77 -11.49 14.44 -17.77
C ARG A 77 -11.51 14.79 -19.26
N ARG A 78 -10.48 14.41 -20.03
CA ARG A 78 -10.47 14.59 -21.48
C ARG A 78 -11.59 13.77 -22.13
N ARG A 79 -11.70 12.49 -21.78
CA ARG A 79 -12.76 11.60 -22.28
C ARG A 79 -14.14 12.12 -21.93
N GLN A 80 -14.33 12.60 -20.70
CA GLN A 80 -15.58 13.21 -20.27
C GLN A 80 -15.93 14.41 -21.18
N ARG A 81 -15.01 15.35 -21.40
CA ARG A 81 -15.25 16.50 -22.30
C ARG A 81 -15.64 16.07 -23.72
N GLU A 82 -15.02 15.02 -24.26
CA GLU A 82 -15.36 14.46 -25.57
C GLU A 82 -16.79 13.93 -25.61
N LEU A 83 -17.21 13.16 -24.60
CA LEU A 83 -18.58 12.64 -24.51
C LEU A 83 -19.63 13.74 -24.30
N HIS A 84 -19.23 14.92 -23.85
CA HIS A 84 -20.09 16.09 -23.71
C HIS A 84 -20.19 16.95 -25.00
N ARG A 85 -19.44 16.63 -26.07
CA ARG A 85 -19.57 17.33 -27.37
C ARG A 85 -20.77 16.81 -28.18
N GLY A 86 -21.46 17.75 -28.85
CA GLY A 86 -22.52 17.48 -29.83
C GLY A 86 -23.96 17.68 -29.33
N LEU A 87 -24.90 17.91 -30.25
CA LEU A 87 -26.30 18.29 -29.95
C LEU A 87 -27.09 17.26 -29.12
N PHE A 88 -26.76 15.97 -29.22
CA PHE A 88 -27.45 14.89 -28.49
C PHE A 88 -26.61 14.27 -27.35
N ALA A 89 -25.52 14.93 -26.95
CA ALA A 89 -24.61 14.43 -25.93
C ALA A 89 -25.30 14.15 -24.59
N LYS A 90 -26.37 14.87 -24.24
CA LYS A 90 -27.12 14.63 -22.99
C LYS A 90 -27.83 13.27 -22.96
N PHE A 91 -28.16 12.70 -24.12
CA PHE A 91 -28.95 11.47 -24.22
C PHE A 91 -28.11 10.23 -24.62
N ARG A 92 -26.92 10.44 -25.19
CA ARG A 92 -25.96 9.37 -25.52
C ARG A 92 -24.92 9.18 -24.40
N HIS A 93 -24.43 7.95 -24.21
CA HIS A 93 -23.34 7.62 -23.27
C HIS A 93 -23.62 7.89 -21.77
N ARG A 94 -24.87 7.80 -21.32
CA ARG A 94 -25.24 8.10 -19.92
C ARG A 94 -24.46 7.26 -18.90
N GLU A 95 -24.29 5.97 -19.17
CA GLU A 95 -23.55 5.05 -18.29
C GLU A 95 -22.06 5.35 -18.27
N GLU A 96 -21.44 5.53 -19.44
CA GLU A 96 -20.02 5.89 -19.57
C GLU A 96 -19.72 7.21 -18.85
N LYS A 97 -20.62 8.20 -18.95
CA LYS A 97 -20.50 9.48 -18.21
C LYS A 97 -20.56 9.28 -16.71
N ARG A 98 -21.51 8.49 -16.20
CA ARG A 98 -21.62 8.18 -14.77
C ARG A 98 -20.39 7.43 -14.26
N HIS A 99 -19.87 6.50 -15.06
CA HIS A 99 -18.64 5.79 -14.76
C HIS A 99 -17.46 6.77 -14.63
N LEU A 100 -17.24 7.62 -15.64
CA LEU A 100 -16.16 8.62 -15.65
C LEU A 100 -16.29 9.62 -14.51
N GLU A 101 -17.50 10.08 -14.19
CA GLU A 101 -17.73 10.96 -13.04
C GLU A 101 -17.35 10.27 -11.72
N SER A 102 -17.68 8.99 -11.58
CA SER A 102 -17.33 8.21 -10.39
C SER A 102 -15.82 7.95 -10.31
N GLU A 103 -15.19 7.65 -11.45
CA GLU A 103 -13.74 7.49 -11.56
C GLU A 103 -13.00 8.79 -11.23
N ILE A 104 -13.43 9.94 -11.77
CA ILE A 104 -12.82 11.25 -11.48
C ILE A 104 -12.97 11.58 -9.99
N ARG A 105 -14.16 11.38 -9.39
CA ARG A 105 -14.34 11.62 -7.95
C ARG A 105 -13.43 10.72 -7.10
N TRP A 106 -13.31 9.45 -7.46
CA TRP A 106 -12.40 8.52 -6.79
C TRP A 106 -10.93 8.95 -6.95
N LEU A 107 -10.51 9.34 -8.16
CA LEU A 107 -9.17 9.84 -8.43
C LEU A 107 -8.86 11.13 -7.66
N ASP A 108 -9.79 12.08 -7.62
CA ASP A 108 -9.61 13.33 -6.88
C ASP A 108 -9.43 13.07 -5.38
N LYS A 109 -10.20 12.14 -4.80
CA LYS A 109 -10.00 11.69 -3.41
C LYS A 109 -8.64 11.03 -3.20
N ALA A 110 -8.28 10.08 -4.05
CA ALA A 110 -7.01 9.35 -3.93
C ALA A 110 -5.78 10.26 -4.13
N ILE A 111 -5.87 11.26 -5.02
CA ILE A 111 -4.84 12.28 -5.23
C ILE A 111 -4.69 13.16 -3.97
N ALA A 112 -5.80 13.56 -3.35
CA ALA A 112 -5.76 14.33 -2.10
C ALA A 112 -5.12 13.53 -0.95
N GLU A 113 -5.50 12.26 -0.78
CA GLU A 113 -4.90 11.36 0.22
C GLU A 113 -3.41 11.16 -0.03
N LEU A 114 -2.99 10.87 -1.26
CA LEU A 114 -1.57 10.72 -1.61
C LEU A 114 -0.77 12.00 -1.41
N SER A 115 -1.37 13.16 -1.73
CA SER A 115 -0.71 14.45 -1.53
C SER A 115 -0.48 14.72 -0.05
N ALA A 116 -1.47 14.43 0.81
CA ALA A 116 -1.34 14.56 2.26
C ALA A 116 -0.29 13.58 2.83
N LEU A 117 -0.29 12.31 2.39
CA LEU A 117 0.73 11.34 2.78
C LEU A 117 2.13 11.77 2.35
N LEU A 118 2.26 12.34 1.15
CA LEU A 118 3.52 12.83 0.64
C LEU A 118 4.05 14.00 1.48
N GLU A 119 3.18 14.90 1.93
CA GLU A 119 3.56 15.99 2.82
C GLU A 119 4.06 15.47 4.17
N ILE A 120 3.39 14.47 4.76
CA ILE A 120 3.89 13.77 5.96
C ILE A 120 5.27 13.15 5.68
N ALA A 121 5.39 12.40 4.58
CA ALA A 121 6.63 11.72 4.20
C ALA A 121 7.79 12.68 3.90
N LYS A 122 7.51 13.93 3.49
CA LYS A 122 8.54 14.97 3.28
C LYS A 122 9.02 15.59 4.59
N ARG A 123 8.14 15.73 5.58
CA ARG A 123 8.41 16.42 6.85
C ARG A 123 9.05 15.51 7.89
N ARG A 124 8.67 14.24 7.90
CA ARG A 124 9.17 13.25 8.87
C ARG A 124 10.68 13.07 8.75
N LYS A 125 11.31 12.78 9.88
CA LYS A 125 12.73 12.41 9.95
C LYS A 125 12.91 10.89 10.00
N SER A 126 11.92 10.19 10.53
CA SER A 126 11.97 8.73 10.69
C SER A 126 11.86 7.99 9.34
N ASN A 127 12.47 6.82 9.27
CA ASN A 127 12.25 5.89 8.15
C ASN A 127 10.92 5.14 8.31
N ALA A 128 10.46 4.49 7.24
CA ALA A 128 9.30 3.62 7.28
C ALA A 128 9.45 2.57 8.41
N ARG A 129 8.43 2.46 9.27
CA ARG A 129 8.47 1.56 10.41
C ARG A 129 7.86 0.20 10.11
N CYS A 130 8.32 -0.81 10.85
CA CYS A 130 7.67 -2.11 10.93
C CYS A 130 6.33 -1.98 11.65
N LEU A 131 5.26 -2.51 11.06
CA LEU A 131 3.91 -2.46 11.63
C LEU A 131 3.64 -3.59 12.64
N THR A 132 4.70 -4.26 13.08
CA THR A 132 4.67 -5.26 14.16
C THR A 132 5.44 -4.78 15.39
N CYS A 133 6.68 -4.29 15.21
CA CYS A 133 7.55 -3.87 16.32
C CYS A 133 7.87 -2.37 16.34
N TRP A 134 7.36 -1.59 15.39
CA TRP A 134 7.57 -0.13 15.27
C TRP A 134 9.02 0.32 15.01
N SER A 135 9.93 -0.62 14.77
CA SER A 135 11.32 -0.32 14.38
C SER A 135 11.39 0.40 13.04
N GLU A 136 12.29 1.38 12.94
CA GLU A 136 12.65 2.06 11.69
C GLU A 136 13.66 1.28 10.84
N ARG A 137 14.23 0.20 11.38
CA ARG A 137 15.18 -0.66 10.67
C ARG A 137 14.39 -1.61 9.78
N THR A 138 13.96 -1.10 8.63
CA THR A 138 13.25 -1.86 7.60
C THR A 138 13.84 -1.67 6.21
N ALA A 139 13.60 -2.66 5.35
CA ALA A 139 13.88 -2.59 3.92
C ALA A 139 12.65 -3.06 3.13
N PRO A 140 12.30 -2.41 2.00
CA PRO A 140 11.24 -2.92 1.14
C PRO A 140 11.64 -4.28 0.54
N VAL A 141 10.64 -5.12 0.28
CA VAL A 141 10.81 -6.40 -0.43
C VAL A 141 9.74 -6.47 -1.51
N THR A 142 10.18 -6.55 -2.76
CA THR A 142 9.34 -6.68 -3.95
C THR A 142 9.78 -7.92 -4.72
N PHE A 143 8.85 -8.84 -4.92
CA PHE A 143 9.08 -10.04 -5.71
C PHE A 143 8.89 -9.76 -7.19
N ASP A 144 9.81 -10.30 -8.00
CA ASP A 144 9.64 -10.37 -9.44
C ASP A 144 8.51 -11.36 -9.78
N PRO A 145 7.49 -10.97 -10.58
CA PRO A 145 6.34 -11.83 -10.86
C PRO A 145 6.65 -13.09 -11.67
N GLU A 146 7.76 -13.14 -12.41
CA GLU A 146 8.12 -14.28 -13.27
C GLU A 146 8.94 -15.31 -12.50
N THR A 147 9.89 -14.85 -11.69
CA THR A 147 10.83 -15.70 -10.93
C THR A 147 10.39 -15.95 -9.50
N ASN A 148 9.49 -15.12 -8.97
CA ASN A 148 9.11 -15.05 -7.56
C ASN A 148 10.28 -14.76 -6.60
N ILE A 149 11.39 -14.21 -7.11
CA ILE A 149 12.57 -13.85 -6.32
C ILE A 149 12.56 -12.35 -6.03
N ALA A 150 12.93 -11.95 -4.82
CA ALA A 150 13.07 -10.56 -4.43
C ALA A 150 14.28 -9.91 -5.13
N TYR A 151 14.04 -8.82 -5.86
CA TYR A 151 15.09 -8.13 -6.62
C TYR A 151 15.66 -6.89 -5.91
N ASP A 152 14.95 -6.37 -4.90
CA ASP A 152 15.31 -5.15 -4.16
C ASP A 152 15.82 -5.44 -2.73
N PHE A 153 16.04 -6.71 -2.40
CA PHE A 153 16.52 -7.15 -1.09
C PHE A 153 17.43 -8.37 -1.17
N THR A 154 18.51 -8.34 -0.39
CA THR A 154 19.44 -9.46 -0.16
C THR A 154 19.43 -9.80 1.32
N HIS A 155 19.23 -11.08 1.63
CA HIS A 155 19.24 -11.58 3.00
C HIS A 155 20.66 -11.57 3.58
N GLU A 156 20.80 -11.60 4.90
CA GLU A 156 22.09 -11.50 5.59
C GLU A 156 23.06 -12.63 5.21
N CYS A 157 22.55 -13.80 4.80
CA CYS A 157 23.36 -14.91 4.30
C CYS A 157 23.87 -14.71 2.86
N GLY A 158 23.53 -13.60 2.19
CA GLY A 158 23.84 -13.33 0.78
C GLY A 158 22.84 -13.91 -0.23
N GLY A 159 21.86 -14.72 0.23
CA GLY A 159 20.76 -15.22 -0.60
C GLY A 159 19.66 -14.18 -0.84
N HIS A 160 18.65 -14.56 -1.63
CA HIS A 160 17.46 -13.74 -1.88
C HIS A 160 16.23 -14.38 -1.25
N LEU A 161 15.22 -13.56 -0.97
CA LEU A 161 13.91 -14.09 -0.57
C LEU A 161 13.16 -14.58 -1.82
N GLN A 162 12.47 -15.70 -1.69
CA GLN A 162 11.60 -16.25 -2.72
C GLN A 162 10.21 -16.47 -2.15
N ILE A 163 9.17 -16.08 -2.88
CA ILE A 163 7.78 -16.36 -2.54
C ILE A 163 7.30 -17.64 -3.24
N ILE A 164 6.70 -18.55 -2.48
CA ILE A 164 6.13 -19.80 -2.97
C ILE A 164 4.65 -19.79 -2.63
N HIS A 165 3.79 -19.77 -3.64
CA HIS A 165 2.34 -19.73 -3.46
C HIS A 165 1.79 -21.13 -3.21
N ASP A 166 1.26 -21.37 -2.01
CA ASP A 166 0.66 -22.63 -1.62
C ASP A 166 -0.88 -22.53 -1.71
N GLN A 167 -1.51 -23.34 -2.56
CA GLN A 167 -2.98 -23.34 -2.74
C GLN A 167 -3.75 -23.94 -1.54
N SER A 168 -3.08 -24.48 -0.52
CA SER A 168 -3.67 -25.23 0.60
C SER A 168 -3.28 -24.66 1.98
N GLY A 169 -3.32 -23.33 2.10
CA GLY A 169 -3.04 -22.64 3.36
C GLY A 169 -4.13 -22.75 4.43
N PRO A 170 -3.76 -22.77 5.71
CA PRO A 170 -4.73 -22.60 6.80
C PRO A 170 -5.45 -21.24 6.68
N ARG A 171 -6.77 -21.26 6.84
CA ARG A 171 -7.61 -20.06 6.81
C ARG A 171 -7.73 -19.48 8.21
N PHE A 172 -7.39 -18.21 8.35
CA PHE A 172 -7.53 -17.49 9.62
C PHE A 172 -8.57 -16.38 9.48
N TYR A 173 -9.44 -16.27 10.48
CA TYR A 173 -10.30 -15.10 10.65
C TYR A 173 -9.62 -14.15 11.62
N PHE A 174 -9.37 -12.92 11.18
CA PHE A 174 -8.78 -11.87 11.98
C PHE A 174 -9.74 -10.69 12.01
N ARG A 175 -9.89 -10.07 13.19
CA ARG A 175 -10.59 -8.80 13.32
C ARG A 175 -9.81 -7.70 12.63
N MET A 176 -10.49 -6.76 11.97
CA MET A 176 -9.84 -5.60 11.37
C MET A 176 -9.36 -4.64 12.45
N VAL A 177 -8.06 -4.39 12.48
CA VAL A 177 -7.42 -3.42 13.38
C VAL A 177 -7.04 -2.18 12.59
N THR A 178 -7.10 -1.00 13.19
CA THR A 178 -6.52 0.22 12.63
C THR A 178 -5.43 0.74 13.55
N PHE A 179 -4.21 0.85 13.04
CA PHE A 179 -3.11 1.51 13.73
C PHE A 179 -3.16 3.00 13.45
N VAL A 180 -3.23 3.81 14.51
CA VAL A 180 -3.15 5.26 14.41
C VAL A 180 -1.75 5.72 14.81
N LEU A 181 -1.09 6.43 13.91
CA LEU A 181 0.29 6.90 14.03
C LEU A 181 0.32 8.43 14.01
N ASN A 182 1.36 9.04 14.59
CA ASN A 182 1.65 10.46 14.37
C ASN A 182 2.44 10.69 13.07
N GLU A 183 2.77 11.94 12.77
CA GLU A 183 3.50 12.33 11.54
C GLU A 183 4.92 11.72 11.45
N GLU A 184 5.52 11.31 12.57
CA GLU A 184 6.81 10.60 12.64
C GLU A 184 6.67 9.06 12.63
N GLY A 185 5.46 8.56 12.40
CA GLY A 185 5.15 7.12 12.39
C GLY A 185 5.10 6.49 13.79
N GLU A 186 5.19 7.28 14.86
CA GLU A 186 5.10 6.75 16.22
C GLU A 186 3.67 6.28 16.50
N PHE A 187 3.57 5.09 17.07
CA PHE A 187 2.30 4.47 17.39
C PHE A 187 1.57 5.25 18.50
N LEU A 188 0.33 5.65 18.24
CA LEU A 188 -0.51 6.37 19.20
C LEU A 188 -1.52 5.44 19.86
N ARG A 189 -2.28 4.68 19.05
CA ARG A 189 -3.33 3.77 19.53
C ARG A 189 -3.79 2.78 18.46
N GLU A 190 -4.43 1.72 18.92
CA GLU A 190 -5.21 0.78 18.10
C GLU A 190 -6.70 1.09 18.19
N GLU A 191 -7.38 1.04 17.04
CA GLU A 191 -8.84 1.13 16.94
C GLU A 191 -9.37 -0.20 16.38
N PHE A 192 -10.35 -0.78 17.08
CA PHE A 192 -11.01 -2.02 16.66
C PHE A 192 -12.33 -1.68 15.96
N HIS A 193 -12.54 -2.27 14.79
CA HIS A 193 -13.85 -2.21 14.11
C HIS A 193 -14.64 -3.46 14.48
N ASP A 194 -15.89 -3.29 14.92
CA ASP A 194 -16.85 -4.38 15.13
C ASP A 194 -17.36 -4.94 13.78
#